data_AF-A0A534QJ55-F1
#
_entry.id   AF-A0A534QJ55-F1
#
_cell.length_a   1.000
_cell.length_b   1.000
_cell.length_c   1.000
_cell.angle_alpha   90.00
_cell.angle_beta   90.00
_cell.angle_gamma   90.00
#
_symmetry.space_group_name_H-M   'P 1'
#
loop_
_entity.id
_entity.type
_entity.pdbx_description
1 polymer ?
#
loop_
_entity_poly.entity_id
_entity_poly.type
_entity_poly.pdbx_seq_one_letter_code
_entity_poly.pdbx_strand_id
1 'polypeptide(L)' 'MDYALKQILPSGIPAALQKADKYRELNQPSEAESICRDVLAIDPGNQLAHRILGLALTDQLEASTGTRFSEAQQV' A
#
# COMPACT_ATOMS: atom_id res chain seq x y z
N MET A 1 -15.80 -10.40 23.11
CA MET A 1 -16.43 -10.03 21.83
C MET A 1 -15.38 -10.28 20.76
N ASP A 2 -15.48 -11.40 20.05
CA ASP A 2 -14.50 -11.78 19.04
C ASP A 2 -14.79 -11.00 17.76
N TYR A 3 -13.96 -10.00 17.47
CA TYR A 3 -13.98 -9.32 16.17
C TYR A 3 -13.34 -10.24 15.13
N ALA A 4 -14.14 -11.13 14.54
CA ALA A 4 -13.74 -11.85 13.35
C ALA A 4 -13.61 -10.84 12.20
N LEU A 5 -12.37 -10.43 11.91
CA LEU A 5 -12.05 -9.61 10.74
C LEU A 5 -12.64 -10.29 9.50
N LYS A 6 -13.54 -9.60 8.81
CA LYS A 6 -14.08 -10.05 7.52
C LYS A 6 -12.91 -10.14 6.56
N GLN A 7 -12.41 -11.34 6.33
CA GLN A 7 -11.42 -11.61 5.29
C GLN A 7 -11.95 -11.05 3.98
N ILE A 8 -11.08 -10.37 3.24
CA ILE A 8 -11.42 -9.89 1.91
C ILE A 8 -11.76 -11.14 1.10
N LEU A 9 -13.02 -11.23 0.66
CA LEU A 9 -13.42 -12.29 -0.28
C LEU A 9 -12.56 -12.13 -1.55
N PRO A 10 -12.12 -13.20 -2.21
CA PRO A 10 -11.33 -13.09 -3.45
C PRO A 10 -12.01 -12.21 -4.52
N SER A 11 -13.36 -12.15 -4.51
CA SER A 11 -14.15 -11.26 -5.38
C SER A 11 -13.96 -9.76 -5.09
N GLY A 12 -13.43 -9.40 -3.92
CA GLY A 12 -13.12 -8.04 -3.51
C GLY A 12 -11.73 -7.56 -3.92
N ILE A 13 -10.86 -8.44 -4.42
CA ILE A 13 -9.50 -8.10 -4.85
C ILE A 13 -9.50 -6.96 -5.89
N PRO A 14 -10.33 -6.97 -6.95
CA PRO A 14 -10.35 -5.88 -7.92
C PRO A 14 -10.71 -4.53 -7.29
N ALA A 15 -11.68 -4.50 -6.38
CA ALA A 15 -12.09 -3.28 -5.69
C ALA A 15 -11.02 -2.79 -4.69
N ALA A 16 -10.34 -3.71 -4.01
CA ALA A 16 -9.21 -3.39 -3.15
C ALA A 16 -8.07 -2.76 -3.95
N LEU A 17 -7.72 -3.32 -5.12
CA LEU A 17 -6.69 -2.76 -5.98
C LEU A 17 -7.06 -1.38 -6.54
N GLN A 18 -8.32 -1.16 -6.94
CA GLN A 18 -8.80 0.17 -7.30
C GLN A 18 -8.66 1.18 -6.14
N LYS A 19 -8.96 0.74 -4.92
CA LYS A 19 -8.80 1.56 -3.72
C LYS A 19 -7.33 1.88 -3.45
N ALA A 20 -6.43 0.91 -3.60
CA ALA A 20 -4.99 1.11 -3.44
C ALA A 20 -4.45 2.14 -4.45
N ASP A 21 -4.87 2.04 -5.71
CA ASP A 21 -4.46 3.01 -6.73
C ASP A 21 -4.98 4.42 -6.41
N LYS A 22 -6.23 4.52 -5.93
CA LYS A 22 -6.80 5.80 -5.46
C LYS A 22 -6.02 6.40 -4.29
N TYR A 23 -5.60 5.59 -3.33
CA TYR A 23 -4.78 6.07 -2.21
C TYR A 23 -3.43 6.61 -2.67
N ARG A 24 -2.79 5.98 -3.67
CA ARG A 24 -1.57 6.52 -4.27
C ARG A 24 -1.81 7.88 -4.92
N GLU A 25 -2.87 8.03 -5.72
CA GLU A 25 -3.26 9.33 -6.31
C GLU A 25 -3.51 10.42 -5.26
N LEU A 26 -3.94 10.04 -4.06
CA LEU A 26 -4.18 10.95 -2.93
C LEU A 26 -2.91 11.24 -2.10
N ASN A 27 -1.72 10.84 -2.59
CA ASN A 27 -0.46 10.92 -1.85
C ASN A 27 -0.52 10.21 -0.48
N GLN A 28 -1.28 9.12 -0.38
CA GLN A 28 -1.35 8.24 0.79
C GLN A 28 -0.77 6.87 0.46
N PRO A 29 0.52 6.78 0.11
CA PRO A 29 1.11 5.54 -0.40
C PRO A 29 1.24 4.43 0.67
N SER A 30 1.26 4.77 1.97
CA SER A 30 1.24 3.80 3.07
C SER A 30 -0.04 2.95 3.09
N GLU A 31 -1.19 3.58 2.83
CA GLU A 31 -2.48 2.88 2.77
C GLU A 31 -2.54 1.96 1.55
N ALA A 32 -2.00 2.42 0.42
CA ALA A 32 -1.89 1.61 -0.79
C ALA A 32 -1.00 0.39 -0.58
N GLU A 33 0.14 0.55 0.09
CA GLU A 33 1.00 -0.58 0.47
C GLU A 33 0.25 -1.61 1.32
N SER A 34 -0.44 -1.16 2.37
CA SER A 34 -1.19 -2.06 3.27
C SER A 34 -2.20 -2.90 2.49
N ILE A 35 -3.00 -2.25 1.62
CA ILE A 35 -4.01 -2.95 0.82
C ILE A 35 -3.37 -3.94 -0.14
N CYS A 36 -2.25 -3.59 -0.78
CA CYS A 36 -1.58 -4.50 -1.71
C CYS A 36 -1.00 -5.71 -0.99
N ARG A 37 -0.50 -5.56 0.24
CA ARG A 37 -0.05 -6.69 1.06
C ARG A 37 -1.21 -7.61 1.44
N ASP A 38 -2.37 -7.05 1.79
CA ASP A 38 -3.57 -7.84 2.08
C ASP A 38 -4.05 -8.63 0.86
N VAL A 39 -4.02 -8.01 -0.33
CA VAL A 39 -4.34 -8.71 -1.58
C VAL A 39 -3.34 -9.83 -1.87
N LEU A 40 -2.04 -9.58 -1.72
CA LEU A 40 -0.99 -10.58 -1.95
C LEU A 40 -0.99 -11.72 -0.93
N ALA A 41 -1.52 -11.51 0.27
CA ALA A 41 -1.74 -12.58 1.23
C ALA A 41 -2.82 -13.58 0.78
N ILE A 42 -3.77 -13.14 -0.05
CA ILE A 42 -4.88 -13.94 -0.58
C ILE A 42 -4.53 -14.52 -1.96
N ASP A 43 -3.96 -13.68 -2.83
CA ASP A 43 -3.52 -14.04 -4.18
C ASP A 43 -2.05 -13.60 -4.39
N PRO A 44 -1.07 -14.42 -3.98
CA PRO A 44 0.35 -14.10 -4.12
C PRO A 44 0.81 -13.89 -5.57
N GLY A 45 0.06 -14.45 -6.53
CA GLY A 45 0.33 -14.37 -7.97
C GLY A 45 -0.23 -13.11 -8.63
N ASN A 46 -0.90 -12.23 -7.89
CA ASN A 46 -1.57 -11.07 -8.45
C ASN A 46 -0.56 -10.03 -8.97
N GLN A 47 -0.33 -10.03 -10.28
CA GLN A 47 0.62 -9.13 -10.93
C GLN A 47 0.26 -7.65 -10.74
N LEU A 48 -1.02 -7.31 -10.67
CA LEU A 48 -1.46 -5.93 -10.45
C LEU A 48 -1.14 -5.46 -9.02
N ALA A 49 -1.33 -6.32 -8.02
CA ALA A 49 -0.96 -6.02 -6.64
C ALA A 49 0.55 -5.76 -6.49
N HIS A 50 1.39 -6.59 -7.13
CA HIS A 50 2.85 -6.35 -7.15
C HIS A 50 3.23 -5.03 -7.82
N ARG A 51 2.58 -4.69 -8.96
CA ARG A 51 2.81 -3.41 -9.64
C ARG A 51 2.46 -2.23 -8.75
N ILE A 52 1.25 -2.23 -8.18
CA ILE A 52 0.77 -1.12 -7.34
C ILE A 52 1.62 -1.00 -6.07
N LEU A 53 2.01 -2.12 -5.47
CA LEU A 53 2.92 -2.15 -4.32
C LEU A 53 4.28 -1.52 -4.65
N GLY A 54 4.88 -1.89 -5.78
CA GLY A 54 6.16 -1.32 -6.21
C GLY A 54 6.09 0.19 -6.37
N LEU A 55 5.01 0.69 -6.99
CA LEU A 55 4.79 2.12 -7.15
C LEU A 55 4.55 2.82 -5.81
N ALA A 56 3.73 2.25 -4.92
CA ALA A 56 3.50 2.79 -3.58
C ALA A 56 4.79 2.90 -2.75
N LEU A 57 5.68 1.90 -2.85
CA LEU A 57 6.98 1.93 -2.17
C LEU A 57 7.88 3.04 -2.73
N THR A 58 7.89 3.26 -4.05
CA THR A 58 8.65 4.36 -4.65
C THR A 58 8.09 5.74 -4.29
N ASP A 59 6.77 5.88 -4.20
CA ASP A 59 6.10 7.12 -3.78
C ASP A 59 6.50 7.50 -2.33
N GLN A 60 6.74 6.50 -1.46
CA GLN A 60 7.23 6.72 -0.10
C GLN A 60 8.70 7.14 -0.01
N LEU A 61 9.51 6.86 -1.04
CA LEU A 61 10.92 7.26 -1.02
C LEU A 61 11.05 8.78 -1.03
N GLU A 62 10.23 9.49 -1.81
CA GLU A 62 10.21 10.96 -1.87
C GLU A 62 9.85 11.58 -0.51
N ALA A 63 8.85 11.01 0.17
CA ALA A 63 8.47 11.42 1.52
C ALA A 63 9.62 11.19 2.53
N SER A 64 10.32 10.04 2.44
CA SER A 64 11.42 9.70 3.34
C SER A 64 12.67 10.56 3.15
N THR A 65 12.91 11.08 1.94
CA THR A 65 14.01 12.01 1.68
C THR A 65 13.86 13.34 2.41
N GLY A 66 12.62 13.82 2.60
CA GLY A 66 12.35 15.02 3.40
C GLY A 66 12.74 14.83 4.88
N THR A 67 12.39 13.68 5.47
CA THR A 67 12.72 13.35 6.86
C THR A 67 14.23 13.19 7.08
N ARG A 68 14.92 12.50 6.16
CA ARG A 68 16.38 12.31 6.24
C ARG A 68 17.15 13.61 6.08
N PHE A 69 16.68 14.54 5.25
CA PHE A 69 17.30 15.86 5.11
C PHE A 69 17.21 16.64 6.43
N SER A 70 16.05 16.63 7.10
CA SER A 70 15.92 17.27 8.42
C SER A 70 16.77 16.63 9.51
N GLU A 71 16.90 15.29 9.53
CA GLU A 71 17.81 14.60 10.47
C GLU A 71 19.27 14.97 10.22
N ALA A 72 19.70 15.06 8.96
CA ALA A 72 21.07 15.42 8.60
C ALA A 72 21.43 16.87 8.98
N GLN A 73 20.46 17.79 9.02
CA GLN A 73 20.70 19.17 9.51
C GLN A 73 20.84 19.26 11.03
N GLN A 74 20.45 18.24 11.79
CA GLN A 74 20.48 18.23 13.25
C GLN A 74 21.74 17.59 13.84
N VAL A 75 22.66 17.09 12.99
CA VAL A 75 23.98 16.51 13.37
C VAL A 75 25.08 17.53 13.09
#